data_AF-A0A7H8QC70-F1
#
_entry.id   AF-A0A7H8QC70-F1
#
_cell.length_a   1.000
_cell.length_b   1.000
_cell.length_c   1.000
_cell.angle_alpha   90.00
_cell.angle_beta   90.00
_cell.angle_gamma   90.00
#
_symmetry.space_group_name_H-M   'P 1'
#
loop_
_entity.id
_entity.type
_entity.pdbx_description
1 polymer ?
#
loop_
_entity_poly.entity_id
_entity_poly.type
_entity_poly.pdbx_seq_one_letter_code
_entity_poly.pdbx_strand_id
1 'polypeptide(L)'
;MPKEISIEVYGTDVICASCVNAPSSIDTYEWLEAAISRKYKDQPFSITYIDIEKPQDLEHRKDYAQRILDDEFFYPLVLVEGEVVGEGYVQLKPVYKELEKHGFSAEA
;
A
#
# COMPACT_ATOMS: atom_id res chain seq x y z
N MET A 1 -21.62 -9.94 -6.49
CA MET A 1 -20.78 -8.78 -6.87
C MET A 1 -19.39 -9.08 -6.36
N PRO A 2 -18.34 -9.06 -7.20
CA PRO A 2 -16.98 -9.25 -6.69
C PRO A 2 -16.68 -8.09 -5.73
N LYS A 3 -16.14 -8.41 -4.55
CA LYS A 3 -15.74 -7.40 -3.56
C LYS A 3 -14.44 -6.79 -4.07
N GLU A 4 -14.48 -5.53 -4.50
CA GLU A 4 -13.28 -4.81 -4.88
C GLU A 4 -12.49 -4.47 -3.62
N ILE A 5 -11.23 -4.89 -3.58
CA ILE A 5 -10.34 -4.67 -2.44
C ILE A 5 -9.57 -3.36 -2.62
N SER A 6 -9.60 -2.53 -1.59
CA SER A 6 -8.91 -1.24 -1.57
C SER A 6 -7.50 -1.40 -1.00
N ILE A 7 -6.51 -0.97 -1.77
CA ILE A 7 -5.09 -0.97 -1.40
C ILE A 7 -4.65 0.49 -1.38
N GLU A 8 -4.07 0.93 -0.27
CA GLU A 8 -3.62 2.31 -0.09
C GLU A 8 -2.12 2.31 0.16
N VAL A 9 -1.38 3.08 -0.64
CA VAL A 9 0.07 3.25 -0.51
C VAL A 9 0.34 4.68 -0.08
N TYR A 10 0.75 4.86 1.17
CA TYR A 10 1.07 6.14 1.76
C TYR A 10 2.55 6.44 1.60
N GLY A 11 2.85 7.64 1.14
CA GLY A 11 4.21 8.16 1.13
C GLY A 11 4.29 9.54 0.50
N THR A 12 5.48 9.93 0.09
CA THR A 12 5.74 11.17 -0.65
C THR A 12 6.64 10.87 -1.86
N ASP A 13 6.74 11.85 -2.77
CA ASP A 13 7.74 11.93 -3.85
C ASP A 13 9.18 11.95 -3.30
N VAL A 14 9.36 12.44 -2.07
CA VAL A 14 10.65 12.44 -1.39
C VAL A 14 11.00 11.04 -0.89
N ILE A 15 12.24 10.59 -1.06
CA ILE A 15 12.71 9.32 -0.48
C ILE A 15 12.91 9.51 1.03
N CYS A 16 12.44 8.55 1.83
CA CYS A 16 12.61 8.57 3.27
C CYS A 16 14.10 8.69 3.63
N ALA A 17 14.46 9.74 4.37
CA ALA A 17 15.83 9.98 4.82
C ALA A 17 16.39 8.80 5.63
N SER A 18 15.51 8.09 6.34
CA SER A 18 15.85 6.89 7.14
C SER A 18 15.93 5.61 6.29
N CYS A 19 15.37 5.59 5.08
CA CYS A 19 15.28 4.42 4.22
C CYS A 19 15.94 4.65 2.85
N VAL A 20 17.17 5.18 2.83
CA VAL A 20 17.96 5.49 1.61
C VAL A 20 18.13 4.34 0.61
N ASN A 21 17.91 3.08 1.02
CA ASN A 21 17.98 1.90 0.14
C ASN A 21 16.60 1.33 -0.23
N ALA A 22 15.51 1.90 0.30
CA ALA A 22 14.15 1.48 -0.03
C ALA A 22 13.68 2.17 -1.32
N PRO A 23 12.83 1.49 -2.12
CA PRO A 23 12.21 2.11 -3.28
C PRO A 23 11.35 3.30 -2.89
N SER A 24 11.11 4.22 -3.83
CA SER A 24 10.18 5.31 -3.60
C SER A 24 8.75 4.79 -3.40
N SER A 25 7.91 5.64 -2.84
CA SER A 25 6.50 5.32 -2.63
C SER A 25 5.75 5.07 -3.94
N ILE A 26 6.16 5.79 -4.99
CA ILE A 26 5.61 5.67 -6.35
C ILE A 26 6.06 4.35 -6.99
N ASP A 27 7.35 4.03 -6.92
CA ASP A 27 7.88 2.74 -7.41
C ASP A 27 7.19 1.56 -6.72
N THR A 28 6.96 1.67 -5.42
CA THR A 28 6.26 0.64 -4.63
C THR A 28 4.82 0.49 -5.07
N TYR A 29 4.12 1.60 -5.31
CA TYR A 29 2.76 1.60 -5.86
C TYR A 29 2.70 0.87 -7.22
N GLU A 30 3.54 1.27 -8.18
CA GLU A 30 3.53 0.69 -9.53
C GLU A 30 3.92 -0.81 -9.51
N TRP A 31 4.90 -1.15 -8.67
CA TRP A 31 5.34 -2.52 -8.49
C TRP A 31 4.24 -3.40 -7.91
N LEU A 32 3.53 -2.94 -6.87
CA LEU A 32 2.42 -3.67 -6.26
C LEU A 32 1.27 -3.86 -7.25
N GLU A 33 0.87 -2.79 -7.95
CA GLU A 33 -0.19 -2.85 -8.97
C GLU A 33 0.13 -3.92 -10.04
N ALA A 34 1.34 -3.88 -10.59
CA ALA A 34 1.77 -4.83 -11.60
C ALA A 34 1.87 -6.26 -11.07
N ALA A 35 2.38 -6.45 -9.85
CA ALA A 35 2.57 -7.77 -9.24
C ALA A 35 1.22 -8.44 -8.90
N ILE A 36 0.29 -7.68 -8.32
CA ILE A 36 -1.06 -8.14 -7.96
C ILE A 36 -1.85 -8.44 -9.23
N SER A 37 -1.84 -7.54 -10.22
CA SER A 37 -2.51 -7.76 -11.51
C SER A 37 -2.04 -9.02 -12.23
N ARG A 38 -0.75 -9.36 -12.12
CA ARG A 38 -0.17 -10.57 -12.72
C ARG A 38 -0.58 -11.84 -11.98
N LYS A 39 -0.64 -11.78 -10.65
CA LYS A 39 -0.94 -12.95 -9.81
C LYS A 39 -2.44 -13.26 -9.71
N TYR A 40 -3.26 -12.22 -9.61
CA TYR A 40 -4.70 -12.32 -9.40
C TYR A 40 -5.43 -11.77 -10.63
N LYS A 41 -5.27 -12.48 -11.74
CA LYS A 41 -5.93 -12.13 -12.99
C LYS A 41 -7.45 -12.20 -12.81
N ASP A 42 -8.17 -11.28 -13.47
CA ASP A 42 -9.64 -11.21 -13.45
C ASP A 42 -10.27 -10.92 -12.07
N GLN A 43 -9.47 -10.50 -11.08
CA GLN A 43 -9.94 -10.10 -9.75
C GLN A 43 -9.83 -8.58 -9.57
N PRO A 44 -10.95 -7.88 -9.34
CA PRO A 44 -10.94 -6.43 -9.23
C PRO A 44 -10.33 -5.98 -7.90
N PHE A 45 -9.37 -5.08 -7.97
CA PHE A 45 -8.80 -4.36 -6.83
C PHE A 45 -8.59 -2.90 -7.23
N SER A 46 -8.55 -2.02 -6.25
CA SER A 46 -8.28 -0.59 -6.43
C SER A 46 -7.05 -0.24 -5.61
N ILE A 47 -6.00 0.24 -6.27
CA ILE A 47 -4.79 0.72 -5.61
C ILE A 47 -4.74 2.25 -5.70
N THR A 48 -4.51 2.91 -4.58
CA THR A 48 -4.47 4.37 -4.49
C THR A 48 -3.18 4.81 -3.83
N TYR A 49 -2.47 5.73 -4.50
CA TYR A 49 -1.35 6.43 -3.89
C TYR A 49 -1.84 7.63 -3.07
N ILE A 50 -1.40 7.71 -1.82
CA ILE A 50 -1.76 8.74 -0.85
C ILE A 50 -0.51 9.53 -0.48
N ASP A 51 -0.51 10.79 -0.89
CA ASP A 51 0.56 11.73 -0.57
C ASP A 51 0.41 12.27 0.87
N ILE A 52 1.28 11.84 1.78
CA ILE A 52 1.24 12.23 3.20
C ILE A 52 1.52 13.72 3.42
N GLU A 53 2.15 14.41 2.46
CA GLU A 53 2.39 15.85 2.53
C GLU A 53 1.18 16.68 2.11
N LYS A 54 0.17 16.04 1.48
CA LYS A 54 -1.06 16.68 1.06
C LYS A 54 -2.20 16.46 2.07
N PRO A 55 -3.11 17.43 2.21
CA PRO A 55 -4.29 17.26 3.04
C PRO A 55 -5.16 16.12 2.50
N GLN A 56 -5.50 15.18 3.38
CA GLN A 56 -6.37 14.05 3.07
C GLN A 56 -7.82 14.38 3.41
N ASP A 57 -8.80 13.83 2.68
CA ASP A 57 -10.22 14.03 3.02
C ASP A 57 -10.71 13.07 4.09
N LEU A 58 -10.22 11.82 4.07
CA LEU A 58 -10.66 10.76 4.98
C LEU A 58 -9.91 10.81 6.32
N GLU A 59 -10.64 10.64 7.42
CA GLU A 59 -10.05 10.69 8.78
C GLU A 59 -8.97 9.62 8.99
N HIS A 60 -9.17 8.39 8.49
CA HIS A 60 -8.15 7.35 8.61
C HIS A 60 -6.87 7.69 7.85
N ARG A 61 -7.00 8.30 6.66
CA ARG A 61 -5.84 8.73 5.86
C ARG A 61 -5.07 9.84 6.56
N LYS A 62 -5.78 10.78 7.21
CA LYS A 62 -5.17 11.82 8.03
C LYS A 62 -4.41 11.23 9.21
N ASP A 63 -5.00 10.26 9.90
CA ASP A 63 -4.36 9.57 11.03
C ASP A 63 -3.05 8.91 10.57
N TYR A 64 -3.09 8.03 9.58
CA TYR A 64 -1.88 7.37 9.08
C TYR A 64 -0.83 8.35 8.54
N ALA A 65 -1.24 9.37 7.77
CA ALA A 65 -0.32 10.39 7.28
C ALA A 65 0.37 11.13 8.44
N GLN A 66 -0.39 11.52 9.47
CA GLN A 66 0.16 12.20 10.63
C GLN A 66 1.14 11.31 11.40
N ARG A 67 0.83 10.03 11.57
CA ARG A 67 1.70 9.06 12.25
C ARG A 67 3.00 8.80 11.50
N ILE A 68 2.95 8.77 10.17
CA ILE A 68 4.16 8.70 9.34
C ILE A 68 5.01 9.96 9.50
N LEU A 69 4.38 11.14 9.53
CA LEU A 69 5.06 12.43 9.75
C LEU A 69 5.63 12.58 11.17
N ASP A 70 5.04 11.89 12.16
CA ASP A 70 5.52 11.82 13.55
C ASP A 70 6.63 10.75 13.73
N ASP A 71 7.15 10.19 12.63
CA ASP A 71 8.13 9.11 12.63
C ASP A 71 7.66 7.82 13.36
N GLU A 72 6.35 7.63 13.56
CA GLU A 72 5.81 6.36 14.10
C GLU A 72 5.83 5.23 13.08
N PHE A 73 5.66 5.57 11.79
CA PHE A 73 5.68 4.64 10.68
C PHE A 73 6.62 5.10 9.57
N PHE A 74 7.20 4.13 8.86
CA PHE A 74 8.05 4.42 7.71
C PHE A 74 7.27 4.37 6.40
N TYR A 75 7.53 5.33 5.51
CA TYR A 75 7.01 5.29 4.14
C TYR A 75 8.00 4.64 3.18
N PRO A 76 7.54 3.87 2.17
CA PRO A 76 6.12 3.62 1.85
C PRO A 76 5.39 2.71 2.83
N LEU A 77 4.22 3.16 3.29
CA LEU A 77 3.31 2.40 4.15
C LEU A 77 2.16 1.86 3.29
N VAL A 78 1.87 0.56 3.38
CA VAL A 78 0.89 -0.12 2.53
C VAL A 78 -0.19 -0.72 3.39
N LEU A 79 -1.43 -0.38 3.06
CA LEU A 79 -2.64 -0.89 3.70
C LEU A 79 -3.48 -1.67 2.69
N VAL A 80 -4.11 -2.74 3.14
CA VAL A 80 -5.08 -3.53 2.38
C VAL A 80 -6.35 -3.61 3.21
N GLU A 81 -7.47 -3.10 2.69
CA GLU A 81 -8.75 -2.96 3.42
C GLU A 81 -8.60 -2.25 4.80
N GLY A 82 -7.66 -1.31 4.90
CA GLY A 82 -7.36 -0.58 6.14
C GLY A 82 -6.41 -1.30 7.10
N GLU A 83 -5.93 -2.51 6.77
CA GLU A 83 -4.92 -3.23 7.56
C GLU A 83 -3.51 -2.97 7.02
N VAL A 84 -2.57 -2.60 7.89
CA VAL A 84 -1.17 -2.39 7.53
C VAL A 84 -0.51 -3.74 7.19
N VAL A 85 -0.03 -3.87 5.96
CA VAL A 85 0.63 -5.09 5.46
C VAL A 85 2.14 -4.92 5.27
N GLY A 86 2.64 -3.69 5.25
CA GLY A 86 4.06 -3.39 5.16
C GLY A 86 4.36 -1.90 5.27
N GLU A 87 5.57 -1.58 5.73
CA GLU A 87 6.06 -0.21 5.90
C GLU A 87 7.55 -0.14 5.54
N GLY A 88 8.01 0.99 5.00
CA GLY A 88 9.38 1.20 4.52
C GLY A 88 9.81 0.20 3.45
N TYR A 89 10.27 -0.98 3.86
CA TYR A 89 10.60 -2.08 2.94
C TYR A 89 9.42 -3.05 2.77
N VAL A 90 8.58 -2.76 1.79
CA VAL A 90 7.37 -3.56 1.51
C VAL A 90 7.72 -4.87 0.82
N GLN A 91 7.13 -5.96 1.29
CA GLN A 91 7.27 -7.29 0.69
C GLN A 91 5.95 -7.76 0.08
N LEU A 92 5.99 -8.47 -1.06
CA LEU A 92 4.78 -9.03 -1.69
C LEU A 92 4.10 -10.11 -0.86
N LYS A 93 4.88 -10.87 -0.09
CA LYS A 93 4.36 -12.02 0.67
C LYS A 93 3.25 -11.64 1.67
N PRO A 94 3.42 -10.64 2.55
CA PRO A 94 2.32 -10.20 3.44
C PRO A 94 1.14 -9.60 2.68
N VAL A 95 1.40 -8.82 1.61
CA VAL A 95 0.34 -8.24 0.76
C VAL A 95 -0.54 -9.34 0.17
N TYR A 96 0.06 -10.34 -0.46
CA TYR A 96 -0.66 -11.49 -1.04
C TYR A 96 -1.43 -12.27 0.00
N LYS A 97 -0.83 -12.51 1.17
CA LYS A 97 -1.49 -13.22 2.26
C LYS A 97 -2.72 -12.47 2.74
N GLU A 98 -2.67 -11.15 2.80
CA GLU A 98 -3.82 -10.33 3.18
C GLU A 98 -4.90 -10.40 2.10
N LEU A 99 -4.56 -10.17 0.84
CA LEU A 99 -5.49 -10.31 -0.29
C LEU A 99 -6.17 -11.69 -0.29
N GLU A 100 -5.42 -12.77 -0.05
CA GLU A 100 -5.92 -14.14 0.01
C GLU A 100 -6.95 -14.35 1.14
N LYS A 101 -6.80 -13.67 2.29
CA LYS A 101 -7.82 -13.67 3.34
C LYS A 101 -9.12 -12.99 2.92
N HIS A 102 -9.02 -11.99 2.06
CA HIS A 102 -10.18 -11.25 1.53
C HIS A 102 -10.83 -11.94 0.32
N GLY A 103 -10.37 -13.14 -0.04
CA GLY A 103 -10.96 -13.98 -1.08
C GLY A 103 -10.20 -13.96 -2.40
N PHE A 104 -9.00 -13.35 -2.45
CA PHE A 104 -8.17 -13.44 -3.63
C PHE A 104 -7.59 -14.85 -3.77
N SER A 105 -7.61 -15.41 -4.98
CA SER A 105 -7.00 -16.71 -5.24
C SER A 105 -6.18 -16.63 -6.51
N ALA A 106 -4.91 -16.98 -6.44
CA ALA A 106 -4.11 -17.15 -7.65
C ALA A 106 -4.60 -18.43 -8.33
N GLU A 107 -5.03 -18.34 -9.59
CA GLU A 107 -5.21 -19.54 -10.40
C GLU A 107 -3.83 -20.17 -10.61
N ALA A 108 -3.71 -21.44 -10.24
CA ALA A 108 -2.47 -22.21 -10.24
C ALA A 108 -2.06 -22.65 -11.65
#